data_AF-A0A4P7NYY4-F1
#
_entry.id   AF-A0A4P7NYY4-F1
#
_cell.length_a   1.000
_cell.length_b   1.000
_cell.length_c   1.000
_cell.angle_alpha   90.00
_cell.angle_beta   90.00
_cell.angle_gamma   90.00
#
_symmetry.space_group_name_H-M   'P 1'
#
loop_
_entity.id
_entity.type
_entity.pdbx_description
1 polymer ?
#
loop_
_entity_poly.entity_id
_entity_poly.type
_entity_poly.pdbx_seq_one_letter_code
_entity_poly.pdbx_strand_id
1 'polypeptide(L)'
;MTDKIVEKVAVQSDESRNQGRRAFLKGSAAVAGGVLFTKAASAAEGAKYDPAKAVAPYAGKEEMTDVLDVQAARKSLGFGVRKYPYGMPSPYEKEVQRRTLEWLTPDSMASITMTPLQSLHGIITPNGLHFERFHGGVPTIDPDKHRLVIHGLVERPLIFTMDDLKRFPSISRIHFVECPANGAMEWKGGSVELCSVDTRYDVLCGIHGCAFI
;
A
#
# COMPACT_ATOMS: atom_id res chain seq x y z
N MET A 1 -24.63 20.32 11.16
CA MET A 1 -24.79 18.89 11.51
C MET A 1 -23.42 18.28 11.81
N THR A 2 -22.62 18.98 12.63
CA THR A 2 -21.17 18.72 12.78
C THR A 2 -20.64 18.95 14.19
N ASP A 3 -21.44 19.52 15.11
CA ASP A 3 -20.97 19.81 16.47
C ASP A 3 -21.11 18.61 17.43
N LYS A 4 -22.00 17.66 17.14
CA LYS A 4 -22.24 16.48 17.99
C LYS A 4 -21.21 15.36 17.85
N ILE A 5 -20.30 15.45 16.88
CA ILE A 5 -19.26 14.43 16.64
C ILE A 5 -17.93 14.83 17.30
N VAL A 6 -17.62 16.12 17.37
CA VAL A 6 -16.37 16.63 17.98
C VAL A 6 -16.35 16.41 19.50
N GLU A 7 -17.51 16.49 20.16
CA GLU A 7 -17.64 16.27 21.61
C GLU A 7 -17.35 14.81 22.04
N LYS A 8 -17.49 13.83 21.14
CA LYS A 8 -17.18 12.42 21.43
C LYS A 8 -15.73 12.02 21.18
N VAL A 9 -14.94 12.85 20.49
CA VAL A 9 -13.56 12.51 20.10
C VAL A 9 -12.51 13.12 21.03
N ALA A 10 -12.85 14.17 21.80
CA ALA A 10 -11.85 14.94 22.54
C ALA A 10 -11.92 14.86 24.08
N VAL A 11 -12.86 14.12 24.68
CA VAL A 11 -12.92 14.02 26.15
C VAL A 11 -12.85 12.55 26.57
N GLN A 12 -11.63 12.02 26.63
CA GLN A 12 -11.35 11.01 27.64
C GLN A 12 -11.53 11.69 29.00
N SER A 13 -12.73 11.56 29.57
CA SER A 13 -13.08 12.17 30.85
C SER A 13 -12.04 11.82 31.91
N ASP A 14 -11.76 12.73 32.84
CA ASP A 14 -10.86 12.44 33.98
C ASP A 14 -11.32 11.21 34.76
N GLU A 15 -12.60 10.88 34.68
CA GLU A 15 -13.20 9.65 35.19
C GLU A 15 -12.75 8.39 34.43
N SER A 16 -12.67 8.43 33.09
CA SER A 16 -12.08 7.35 32.27
C SER A 16 -10.57 7.20 32.48
N ARG A 17 -9.85 8.33 32.65
CA ARG A 17 -8.41 8.33 32.96
C ARG A 17 -8.13 7.76 34.35
N ASN A 18 -8.99 8.07 35.33
CA ASN A 18 -8.89 7.54 36.70
C ASN A 18 -9.39 6.09 36.81
N GLN A 19 -10.44 5.69 36.08
CA GLN A 19 -10.90 4.30 36.05
C GLN A 19 -9.85 3.40 35.41
N GLY A 20 -9.21 3.81 34.32
CA GLY A 20 -8.12 3.06 33.68
C GLY A 20 -6.87 2.96 34.56
N ARG A 21 -6.36 4.08 35.08
CA ARG A 21 -5.12 4.07 35.88
C ARG A 21 -5.30 3.46 37.27
N ARG A 22 -6.43 3.68 37.95
CA ARG A 22 -6.66 3.18 39.31
C ARG A 22 -7.07 1.71 39.31
N ALA A 23 -7.77 1.22 38.28
CA ALA A 23 -8.01 -0.21 38.09
C ALA A 23 -6.72 -0.94 37.67
N PHE A 24 -5.92 -0.35 36.78
CA PHE A 24 -4.62 -0.89 36.39
C PHE A 24 -3.62 -0.91 37.57
N LEU A 25 -3.58 0.15 38.39
CA LEU A 25 -2.72 0.22 39.60
C LEU A 25 -3.21 -0.69 40.73
N LYS A 26 -4.52 -0.88 40.90
CA LYS A 26 -5.06 -1.90 41.83
C LYS A 26 -4.79 -3.32 41.33
N GLY A 27 -4.85 -3.55 40.01
CA GLY A 27 -4.49 -4.82 39.39
C GLY A 27 -2.98 -5.12 39.48
N SER A 28 -2.13 -4.10 39.39
CA SER A 28 -0.67 -4.25 39.55
C SER A 28 -0.20 -4.28 41.00
N ALA A 29 -0.91 -3.66 41.95
CA ALA A 29 -0.65 -3.81 43.38
C ALA A 29 -0.94 -5.24 43.90
N ALA A 30 -1.77 -6.02 43.19
CA ALA A 30 -1.97 -7.45 43.47
C ALA A 30 -0.88 -8.36 42.85
N VAL A 31 0.04 -7.79 42.06
CA VAL A 31 1.17 -8.49 41.39
C VAL A 31 2.48 -7.96 41.95
N ALA A 32 2.64 -8.01 43.27
CA ALA A 32 3.95 -7.89 43.90
C ALA A 32 4.62 -9.26 43.90
N GLY A 33 5.16 -9.65 42.75
CA GLY A 33 5.83 -10.93 42.55
C GLY A 33 5.47 -11.48 41.18
N GLY A 34 6.50 -11.74 40.37
CA GLY A 34 6.34 -12.15 38.97
C GLY A 34 5.47 -13.39 38.78
N VAL A 35 5.17 -13.62 37.50
CA VAL A 35 4.35 -14.69 36.93
C VAL A 35 2.84 -14.44 37.00
N LEU A 36 2.18 -14.67 35.85
CA LEU A 36 0.72 -14.83 35.64
C LEU A 36 -0.07 -13.62 35.13
N PHE A 37 0.00 -13.38 33.81
CA PHE A 37 -1.08 -12.68 33.08
C PHE A 37 -2.37 -13.51 32.95
N THR A 38 -2.49 -14.67 33.61
CA THR A 38 -3.61 -15.61 33.43
C THR A 38 -4.59 -15.69 34.60
N LYS A 39 -4.48 -14.87 35.67
CA LYS A 39 -5.37 -15.00 36.83
C LYS A 39 -5.92 -13.72 37.49
N ALA A 40 -5.98 -12.59 36.78
CA ALA A 40 -6.48 -11.32 37.33
C ALA A 40 -7.69 -10.72 36.59
N ALA A 41 -8.59 -11.54 36.03
CA ALA A 41 -9.84 -11.08 35.43
C ALA A 41 -11.07 -11.73 36.10
N SER A 42 -11.23 -11.51 37.40
CA SER A 42 -12.46 -11.82 38.12
C SER A 42 -12.73 -10.77 39.20
N ALA A 43 -12.72 -9.49 38.83
CA ALA A 43 -13.12 -8.40 39.73
C ALA A 43 -13.51 -7.13 38.94
N ALA A 44 -14.52 -7.23 38.06
CA ALA A 44 -15.30 -6.08 37.61
C ALA A 44 -16.66 -6.57 37.09
N GLU A 45 -17.72 -6.38 37.88
CA GLU A 45 -19.09 -6.69 37.49
C GLU A 45 -19.54 -5.77 36.34
N GLY A 46 -20.14 -6.35 35.29
CA GLY A 46 -20.97 -5.61 34.32
C GLY A 46 -20.63 -5.82 32.84
N ALA A 47 -19.39 -6.18 32.50
CA ALA A 47 -19.03 -6.65 31.17
C ALA A 47 -18.38 -8.02 31.32
N LYS A 48 -18.98 -9.08 30.78
CA LYS A 48 -18.39 -10.42 30.73
C LYS A 48 -17.14 -10.35 29.83
N TYR A 49 -16.02 -9.94 30.41
CA TYR A 49 -14.72 -10.05 29.79
C TYR A 49 -14.46 -11.54 29.56
N ASP A 50 -14.47 -11.95 28.29
CA ASP A 50 -14.15 -13.30 27.87
C ASP A 50 -12.64 -13.35 27.60
N PRO A 51 -11.82 -13.84 28.55
CA PRO A 51 -10.38 -13.88 28.39
C PRO A 51 -9.99 -14.73 27.18
N ALA A 52 -10.76 -15.76 26.82
CA ALA A 52 -10.48 -16.64 25.70
C ALA A 52 -10.61 -15.92 24.35
N LYS A 53 -11.61 -15.03 24.21
CA LYS A 53 -11.73 -14.17 23.02
C LYS A 53 -10.67 -13.07 22.96
N ALA A 54 -10.26 -12.55 24.12
CA ALA A 54 -9.20 -11.55 24.19
C ALA A 54 -7.82 -12.11 23.80
N VAL A 55 -7.56 -13.39 24.11
CA VAL A 55 -6.30 -14.07 23.74
C VAL A 55 -6.34 -14.80 22.41
N ALA A 56 -7.51 -14.98 21.79
CA ALA A 56 -7.66 -15.69 20.51
C ALA A 56 -6.73 -15.18 19.38
N PRO A 57 -6.48 -13.86 19.21
CA PRO A 57 -5.52 -13.37 18.22
C PRO A 57 -4.06 -13.74 18.50
N TYR A 58 -3.75 -14.16 19.72
CA TYR A 58 -2.41 -14.49 20.21
C TYR A 58 -2.24 -15.99 20.48
N ALA A 59 -3.24 -16.81 20.17
CA ALA A 59 -3.18 -18.25 20.34
C ALA A 59 -2.01 -18.84 19.52
N GLY A 60 -1.18 -19.67 20.16
CA GLY A 60 0.01 -20.28 19.55
C GLY A 60 1.24 -19.38 19.47
N LYS A 61 1.20 -18.16 20.04
CA LYS A 61 2.42 -17.37 20.27
C LYS A 61 3.13 -17.92 21.50
N GLU A 62 4.46 -18.02 21.42
CA GLU A 62 5.28 -18.40 22.55
C GLU A 62 5.13 -17.37 23.68
N GLU A 63 4.84 -17.87 24.87
CA GLU A 63 4.86 -17.04 26.07
C GLU A 63 6.31 -16.69 26.38
N MET A 64 6.58 -15.43 26.69
CA MET A 64 7.93 -15.01 27.07
C MET A 64 8.24 -15.54 28.47
N THR A 65 8.85 -16.70 28.53
CA THR A 65 9.25 -17.37 29.78
C THR A 65 10.59 -16.87 30.30
N ASP A 66 11.45 -16.37 29.41
CA ASP A 66 12.84 -16.04 29.70
C ASP A 66 13.23 -14.62 29.25
N VAL A 67 14.33 -14.12 29.82
CA VAL A 67 14.91 -12.84 29.41
C VAL A 67 15.56 -13.01 28.03
N LEU A 68 15.06 -12.28 27.03
CA LEU A 68 15.61 -12.31 25.67
C LEU A 68 17.07 -11.85 25.63
N ASP A 69 17.88 -12.51 24.80
CA ASP A 69 19.24 -12.05 24.52
C ASP A 69 19.23 -10.63 23.92
N VAL A 70 20.05 -9.76 24.51
CA VAL A 70 20.17 -8.37 24.09
C VAL A 70 20.94 -8.33 22.77
N GLN A 71 20.18 -8.22 21.69
CA GLN A 71 20.68 -8.07 20.33
C GLN A 71 21.72 -6.94 20.25
N ALA A 72 22.77 -7.13 19.45
CA ALA A 72 23.87 -6.16 19.30
C ALA A 72 23.38 -4.75 18.93
N ALA A 73 22.33 -4.65 18.13
CA ALA A 73 21.69 -3.39 17.75
C ALA A 73 21.14 -2.57 18.94
N ARG A 74 20.91 -3.19 20.11
CA ARG A 74 20.50 -2.52 21.35
C ARG A 74 21.66 -2.06 22.22
N LYS A 75 22.91 -2.36 21.83
CA LYS A 75 24.13 -2.03 22.58
C LYS A 75 24.89 -0.84 21.97
N SER A 76 24.47 -0.32 20.83
CA SER A 76 25.11 0.80 20.14
C SER A 76 24.09 1.76 19.53
N LEU A 77 24.54 2.99 19.25
CA LEU A 77 23.74 3.95 18.49
C LEU A 77 23.72 3.57 17.01
N GLY A 78 22.57 3.82 16.37
CA GLY A 78 22.39 3.66 14.93
C GLY A 78 23.06 4.78 14.13
N PHE A 79 22.70 4.88 12.85
CA PHE A 79 23.15 5.97 12.00
C PHE A 79 22.47 7.31 12.36
N GLY A 80 23.17 8.42 12.11
CA GLY A 80 22.64 9.76 12.31
C GLY A 80 21.56 10.16 11.30
N VAL A 81 20.82 11.22 11.63
CA VAL A 81 19.87 11.85 10.71
C VAL A 81 20.57 12.25 9.40
N ARG A 82 19.83 12.25 8.28
CA ARG A 82 20.35 12.58 6.92
C ARG A 82 21.36 11.58 6.33
N LYS A 83 21.60 10.41 6.94
CA LYS A 83 22.43 9.37 6.29
C LYS A 83 21.94 9.02 4.87
N TYR A 84 20.63 8.97 4.68
CA TYR A 84 19.97 8.80 3.38
C TYR A 84 19.04 9.99 3.13
N PRO A 85 19.47 11.03 2.37
CA PRO A 85 18.63 12.19 2.08
C PRO A 85 17.34 11.85 1.32
N TYR A 86 17.37 10.78 0.54
CA TYR A 86 16.20 10.12 -0.03
C TYR A 86 16.18 8.67 0.44
N GLY A 87 15.10 8.27 1.11
CA GLY A 87 15.00 6.96 1.75
C GLY A 87 15.02 5.82 0.74
N MET A 88 15.65 4.71 1.13
CA MET A 88 15.62 3.45 0.39
C MET A 88 15.05 2.34 1.29
N PRO A 89 14.47 1.28 0.71
CA PRO A 89 13.98 0.14 1.48
C PRO A 89 15.08 -0.51 2.33
N SER A 90 14.64 -1.25 3.35
CA SER A 90 15.52 -2.02 4.22
C SER A 90 16.33 -3.06 3.42
N PRO A 91 17.61 -3.31 3.76
CA PRO A 91 18.38 -4.39 3.15
C PRO A 91 17.74 -5.78 3.28
N TYR A 92 16.88 -5.98 4.27
CA TYR A 92 16.15 -7.23 4.49
C TYR A 92 14.97 -7.43 3.54
N GLU A 93 14.56 -6.39 2.81
CA GLU A 93 13.45 -6.42 1.84
C GLU A 93 13.94 -6.40 0.39
N LYS A 94 15.20 -6.77 0.15
CA LYS A 94 15.83 -6.76 -1.18
C LYS A 94 15.09 -7.59 -2.25
N GLU A 95 14.27 -8.57 -1.85
CA GLU A 95 13.51 -9.42 -2.78
C GLU A 95 12.15 -8.79 -3.17
N VAL A 96 11.75 -7.70 -2.51
CA VAL A 96 10.52 -6.97 -2.79
C VAL A 96 10.80 -5.96 -3.91
N GLN A 97 10.80 -6.46 -5.14
CA GLN A 97 11.08 -5.69 -6.35
C GLN A 97 10.01 -5.97 -7.41
N ARG A 98 9.91 -5.07 -8.39
CA ARG A 98 9.17 -5.36 -9.62
C ARG A 98 9.77 -6.58 -10.31
N ARG A 99 8.91 -7.42 -10.88
CA ARG A 99 9.34 -8.62 -11.62
C ARG A 99 8.96 -8.50 -13.09
N THR A 100 9.75 -9.05 -13.99
CA THR A 100 9.38 -9.15 -15.40
C THR A 100 9.64 -10.57 -15.88
N LEU A 101 8.94 -10.97 -16.92
CA LEU A 101 9.15 -12.24 -17.61
C LEU A 101 9.79 -11.90 -18.94
N GLU A 102 11.09 -12.11 -19.06
CA GLU A 102 11.86 -11.70 -20.23
C GLU A 102 11.36 -12.33 -21.54
N TRP A 103 10.74 -13.51 -21.46
CA TRP A 103 10.17 -14.22 -22.60
C TRP A 103 8.76 -13.72 -23.00
N LEU A 104 8.11 -12.91 -22.18
CA LEU A 104 6.72 -12.50 -22.39
C LEU A 104 6.57 -11.51 -23.55
N THR A 105 7.58 -10.68 -23.80
CA THR A 105 7.60 -9.70 -24.89
C THR A 105 8.90 -9.82 -25.67
N PRO A 106 8.88 -9.50 -26.97
CA PRO A 106 10.08 -9.62 -27.82
C PRO A 106 11.20 -8.65 -27.43
N ASP A 107 10.85 -7.51 -26.82
CA ASP A 107 11.81 -6.50 -26.38
C ASP A 107 11.42 -5.93 -25.01
N SER A 108 12.38 -5.26 -24.36
CA SER A 108 12.21 -4.62 -23.04
C SER A 108 11.62 -3.21 -23.09
N MET A 109 11.63 -2.56 -24.27
CA MET A 109 11.08 -1.22 -24.47
C MET A 109 9.55 -1.24 -24.57
N ALA A 110 8.98 -2.34 -25.07
CA ALA A 110 7.56 -2.61 -25.24
C ALA A 110 7.08 -3.71 -24.27
N SER A 111 7.59 -3.69 -23.04
CA SER A 111 7.36 -4.73 -22.04
C SER A 111 6.51 -4.30 -20.85
N ILE A 112 6.35 -5.21 -19.91
CA ILE A 112 5.58 -5.11 -18.67
C ILE A 112 6.42 -5.60 -17.49
N THR A 113 6.28 -4.94 -16.35
CA THR A 113 6.69 -5.47 -15.04
C THR A 113 5.46 -5.79 -14.20
N MET A 114 5.62 -6.58 -13.14
CA MET A 114 4.57 -6.94 -12.18
C MET A 114 4.92 -6.41 -10.79
N THR A 115 3.92 -5.83 -10.12
CA THR A 115 4.02 -5.47 -8.70
C THR A 115 4.09 -6.75 -7.84
N PRO A 116 4.97 -6.84 -6.84
CA PRO A 116 5.07 -8.00 -5.95
C PRO A 116 3.93 -8.00 -4.90
N LEU A 117 2.67 -8.10 -5.35
CA LEU A 117 1.48 -7.96 -4.50
C LEU A 117 1.48 -8.87 -3.26
N GLN A 118 2.04 -10.08 -3.39
CA GLN A 118 2.17 -11.04 -2.29
C GLN A 118 3.03 -10.55 -1.12
N SER A 119 3.90 -9.58 -1.36
CA SER A 119 4.80 -8.98 -0.36
C SER A 119 4.29 -7.64 0.15
N LEU A 120 3.16 -7.15 -0.36
CA LEU A 120 2.58 -5.88 0.02
C LEU A 120 1.43 -6.05 1.00
N HIS A 121 1.20 -5.01 1.80
CA HIS A 121 0.08 -4.94 2.73
C HIS A 121 -0.63 -3.59 2.60
N GLY A 122 -1.95 -3.60 2.75
CA GLY A 122 -2.80 -2.42 2.57
C GLY A 122 -3.18 -2.18 1.10
N ILE A 123 -3.58 -0.95 0.79
CA ILE A 123 -4.18 -0.59 -0.51
C ILE A 123 -3.33 0.38 -1.35
N ILE A 124 -2.22 0.88 -0.81
CA ILE A 124 -1.33 1.83 -1.48
C ILE A 124 -0.07 1.11 -1.91
N THR A 125 0.11 0.95 -3.22
CA THR A 125 1.35 0.41 -3.80
C THR A 125 2.45 1.48 -3.74
N PRO A 126 3.63 1.21 -3.16
CA PRO A 126 4.75 2.15 -3.18
C PRO A 126 5.18 2.48 -4.62
N ASN A 127 5.53 3.74 -4.91
CA ASN A 127 5.87 4.19 -6.27
C ASN A 127 6.93 3.32 -6.95
N GLY A 128 7.98 2.92 -6.23
CA GLY A 128 9.06 2.05 -6.76
C GLY A 128 8.63 0.61 -7.03
N LEU A 129 7.42 0.21 -6.64
CA LEU A 129 6.85 -1.13 -6.83
C LEU A 129 5.59 -1.12 -7.69
N HIS A 130 5.07 0.06 -8.05
CA HIS A 130 3.98 0.17 -9.01
C HIS A 130 4.41 -0.40 -10.34
N PHE A 131 3.61 -1.29 -10.93
CA PHE A 131 3.93 -1.92 -12.19
C PHE A 131 4.13 -0.89 -13.31
N GLU A 132 4.97 -1.24 -14.29
CA GLU A 132 5.31 -0.43 -15.43
C GLU A 132 4.90 -1.14 -16.72
N ARG A 133 4.21 -0.45 -17.62
CA ARG A 133 3.95 -0.91 -18.99
C ARG A 133 4.45 0.13 -19.97
N PHE A 134 5.31 -0.30 -20.87
CA PHE A 134 5.82 0.56 -21.94
C PHE A 134 5.52 -0.06 -23.30
N HIS A 135 5.49 0.80 -24.32
CA HIS A 135 5.39 0.43 -25.73
C HIS A 135 6.54 1.01 -26.57
N GLY A 136 7.43 1.80 -25.94
CA GLY A 136 8.56 2.48 -26.59
C GLY A 136 9.59 3.01 -25.59
N GLY A 137 9.71 2.38 -24.43
CA GLY A 137 10.58 2.79 -23.33
C GLY A 137 10.06 4.00 -22.54
N VAL A 138 10.89 4.48 -21.61
CA VAL A 138 10.60 5.66 -20.78
C VAL A 138 11.36 6.87 -21.32
N PRO A 139 10.68 7.92 -21.79
CA PRO A 139 11.36 9.13 -22.23
C PRO A 139 11.90 9.93 -21.04
N THR A 140 13.11 10.48 -21.17
CA THR A 140 13.62 11.49 -20.25
C THR A 140 13.16 12.87 -20.73
N ILE A 141 12.16 13.43 -20.07
CA ILE A 141 11.52 14.68 -20.48
C ILE A 141 11.99 15.81 -19.55
N ASP A 142 12.57 16.86 -20.14
CA ASP A 142 12.85 18.13 -19.47
C ASP A 142 11.51 18.86 -19.19
N PRO A 143 11.11 19.07 -17.92
CA PRO A 143 9.84 19.71 -17.58
C PRO A 143 9.68 21.11 -18.17
N ASP A 144 10.77 21.85 -18.35
CA ASP A 144 10.74 23.23 -18.88
C ASP A 144 10.45 23.24 -20.39
N LYS A 145 10.75 22.13 -21.07
CA LYS A 145 10.48 21.92 -22.50
C LYS A 145 9.19 21.17 -22.77
N HIS A 146 8.58 20.54 -21.75
CA HIS A 146 7.34 19.81 -21.92
C HIS A 146 6.17 20.74 -22.29
N ARG A 147 5.35 20.33 -23.26
CA ARG A 147 4.16 21.04 -23.71
C ARG A 147 3.00 20.08 -23.82
N LEU A 148 1.87 20.41 -23.19
CA LEU A 148 0.59 19.75 -23.43
C LEU A 148 -0.20 20.56 -24.45
N VAL A 149 -0.59 19.93 -25.56
CA VAL A 149 -1.38 20.57 -26.61
C VAL A 149 -2.80 20.04 -26.56
N ILE A 150 -3.79 20.92 -26.44
CA ILE A 150 -5.20 20.60 -26.58
C ILE A 150 -5.69 21.18 -27.91
N HIS A 151 -6.12 20.31 -28.82
CA HIS A 151 -6.61 20.67 -30.16
C HIS A 151 -7.76 19.75 -30.59
N GLY A 152 -8.30 19.94 -31.80
CA GLY A 152 -9.41 19.14 -32.34
C GLY A 152 -10.73 19.90 -32.29
N LEU A 153 -11.80 19.24 -31.82
CA LEU A 153 -13.14 19.83 -31.72
C LEU A 153 -13.28 20.74 -30.50
N VAL A 154 -12.47 21.79 -30.46
CA VAL A 154 -12.47 22.83 -29.43
C VAL A 154 -12.59 24.19 -30.09
N GLU A 155 -13.24 25.15 -29.43
CA GLU A 155 -13.36 26.52 -29.95
C GLU A 155 -11.97 27.16 -30.15
N ARG A 156 -11.04 26.88 -29.22
CA ARG A 156 -9.70 27.44 -29.22
C ARG A 156 -8.65 26.37 -28.87
N PRO A 157 -7.79 25.98 -29.81
CA PRO A 157 -6.62 25.16 -29.52
C PRO A 157 -5.64 25.91 -28.60
N LEU A 158 -5.06 25.22 -27.62
CA LEU A 158 -4.18 25.81 -26.61
C LEU A 158 -2.95 24.92 -26.35
N ILE A 159 -1.85 25.56 -25.97
CA ILE A 159 -0.61 24.90 -25.54
C ILE A 159 -0.35 25.31 -24.09
N PHE A 160 -0.08 24.32 -23.23
CA PHE A 160 0.19 24.51 -21.81
C PHE A 160 1.61 24.08 -21.45
N THR A 161 2.27 24.88 -20.62
CA THR A 161 3.53 24.51 -19.95
C THR A 161 3.24 23.78 -18.63
N MET A 162 4.26 23.17 -18.03
CA MET A 162 4.12 22.56 -16.70
C MET A 162 3.70 23.58 -15.63
N ASP A 163 4.13 24.84 -15.74
CA ASP A 163 3.75 25.89 -14.80
C ASP A 163 2.30 26.33 -14.97
N ASP A 164 1.77 26.31 -16.19
CA ASP A 164 0.35 26.56 -16.44
C ASP A 164 -0.50 25.46 -15.81
N LEU A 165 -0.10 24.19 -15.98
CA LEU A 165 -0.82 23.04 -15.44
C LEU A 165 -0.91 23.07 -13.90
N LYS A 166 0.19 23.46 -13.23
CA LYS A 166 0.23 23.57 -11.76
C LYS A 166 -0.67 24.66 -11.18
N ARG A 167 -1.13 25.62 -11.99
CA ARG A 167 -2.02 26.71 -11.56
C ARG A 167 -3.50 26.30 -11.54
N PHE A 168 -3.86 25.18 -12.16
CA PHE A 168 -5.23 24.67 -12.10
C PHE A 168 -5.56 24.12 -10.70
N PRO A 169 -6.86 24.13 -10.30
CA PRO A 169 -7.28 23.48 -9.06
C PRO A 169 -6.89 22.00 -9.03
N SER A 170 -6.23 21.58 -7.94
CA SER A 170 -5.77 20.21 -7.76
C SER A 170 -6.79 19.38 -6.99
N ILE A 171 -7.00 18.13 -7.42
CA ILE A 171 -7.83 17.14 -6.73
C ILE A 171 -7.03 15.86 -6.49
N SER A 172 -7.27 15.18 -5.37
CA SER A 172 -6.63 13.90 -5.03
C SER A 172 -7.68 12.80 -4.99
N ARG A 173 -7.40 11.68 -5.68
CA ARG A 173 -8.25 10.49 -5.71
C ARG A 173 -7.39 9.23 -5.61
N ILE A 174 -7.97 8.19 -5.02
CA ILE A 174 -7.36 6.86 -4.96
C ILE A 174 -8.03 6.01 -6.01
N HIS A 175 -7.24 5.50 -6.95
CA HIS A 175 -7.68 4.62 -8.03
C HIS A 175 -6.73 3.43 -8.13
N PHE A 176 -7.25 2.28 -8.57
CA PHE A 176 -6.41 1.22 -9.07
C PHE A 176 -6.24 1.39 -10.57
N VAL A 177 -5.04 1.10 -11.08
CA VAL A 177 -4.77 1.04 -12.51
C VAL A 177 -4.47 -0.42 -12.82
N GLU A 178 -5.17 -1.02 -13.76
CA GLU A 178 -5.01 -2.41 -14.14
C GLU A 178 -4.65 -2.51 -15.62
N CYS A 179 -3.65 -3.34 -15.93
CA CYS A 179 -3.34 -3.66 -17.32
C CYS A 179 -4.47 -4.55 -17.88
N PRO A 180 -5.02 -4.26 -19.07
CA PRO A 180 -6.06 -5.12 -19.66
C PRO A 180 -5.58 -6.55 -19.93
N ALA A 181 -4.26 -6.79 -19.95
CA ALA A 181 -3.65 -8.11 -20.08
C ALA A 181 -3.36 -8.79 -18.72
N ASN A 182 -3.81 -8.23 -17.59
CA ASN A 182 -3.62 -8.85 -16.28
C ASN A 182 -4.36 -10.20 -16.24
N GLY A 183 -3.65 -11.28 -15.87
CA GLY A 183 -4.18 -12.64 -15.92
C GLY A 183 -4.32 -13.24 -17.33
N ALA A 184 -3.92 -12.54 -18.40
CA ALA A 184 -4.06 -13.03 -19.79
C ALA A 184 -3.39 -14.40 -20.01
N MET A 185 -2.26 -14.66 -19.36
CA MET A 185 -1.53 -15.93 -19.46
C MET A 185 -2.32 -17.13 -18.92
N GLU A 186 -3.31 -16.90 -18.06
CA GLU A 186 -4.09 -17.95 -17.40
C GLU A 186 -5.37 -18.33 -18.18
N TRP A 187 -5.71 -17.61 -19.25
CA TRP A 187 -6.98 -17.78 -19.96
C TRP A 187 -7.20 -19.18 -20.55
N LYS A 188 -6.14 -19.90 -20.92
CA LYS A 188 -6.22 -21.26 -21.48
C LYS A 188 -5.74 -22.37 -20.53
N GLY A 189 -5.56 -22.09 -19.24
CA GLY A 189 -5.19 -23.10 -18.24
C GLY A 189 -3.68 -23.37 -18.15
N GLY A 190 -2.88 -22.31 -18.05
CA GLY A 190 -1.44 -22.37 -17.75
C GLY A 190 -0.51 -22.79 -18.91
N SER A 191 -1.06 -23.20 -20.06
CA SER A 191 -0.31 -23.38 -21.30
C SER A 191 -0.26 -22.05 -22.06
N VAL A 192 0.89 -21.39 -21.95
CA VAL A 192 1.17 -20.11 -22.60
C VAL A 192 1.44 -20.31 -24.10
N GLU A 193 0.40 -20.65 -24.85
CA GLU A 193 0.37 -20.29 -26.26
C GLU A 193 -0.22 -18.90 -26.34
N LEU A 194 0.66 -17.89 -26.23
CA LEU A 194 0.38 -16.55 -26.70
C LEU A 194 0.15 -16.65 -28.21
N CYS A 195 -1.06 -17.08 -28.58
CA CYS A 195 -1.62 -16.67 -29.84
C CYS A 195 -1.56 -15.15 -29.75
N SER A 196 -0.64 -14.56 -30.50
CA SER A 196 -0.65 -13.13 -30.81
C SER A 196 -2.12 -12.77 -30.91
N VAL A 197 -2.58 -11.86 -30.06
CA VAL A 197 -3.91 -11.29 -30.21
C VAL A 197 -3.82 -10.46 -31.49
N ASP A 198 -3.83 -11.16 -32.62
CA ASP A 198 -4.22 -10.64 -33.90
C ASP A 198 -5.62 -10.14 -33.62
N THR A 199 -5.77 -8.81 -33.63
CA THR A 199 -7.06 -8.15 -33.58
C THR A 199 -7.84 -8.43 -34.87
N ARG A 200 -7.97 -9.71 -35.25
CA ARG A 200 -9.07 -10.20 -36.05
C ARG A 200 -10.27 -10.30 -35.13
N TYR A 201 -10.85 -9.13 -34.93
CA TYR A 201 -12.22 -8.96 -34.55
C TYR A 201 -13.09 -9.79 -35.52
N ASP A 202 -13.54 -10.96 -35.09
CA ASP A 202 -14.86 -11.46 -35.50
C ASP A 202 -15.91 -10.65 -34.72
N VAL A 203 -15.99 -9.37 -35.05
CA VAL A 203 -17.21 -8.59 -34.92
C VAL A 203 -17.66 -8.36 -36.34
N LEU A 204 -18.72 -9.07 -36.70
CA LEU A 204 -19.43 -8.91 -37.96
C LEU A 204 -19.54 -7.43 -38.35
N CYS A 205 -18.95 -7.12 -39.51
CA CYS A 205 -19.52 -6.29 -40.56
C CYS A 205 -20.38 -5.10 -40.09
N GLY A 206 -19.73 -3.95 -39.96
CA GLY A 206 -20.37 -2.66 -39.75
C GLY A 206 -19.48 -1.51 -40.23
N ILE A 207 -19.15 -1.52 -41.52
CA ILE A 207 -19.07 -0.35 -42.43
C ILE A 207 -18.53 0.97 -41.81
N HIS A 208 -17.31 1.33 -42.26
CA HIS A 208 -16.65 2.66 -42.27
C HIS A 208 -16.04 3.22 -40.98
N GLY A 209 -14.74 3.52 -41.06
CA GLY A 209 -14.12 4.58 -40.28
C GLY A 209 -12.83 4.20 -39.57
N CYS A 210 -11.74 4.03 -40.33
CA CYS A 210 -10.39 4.00 -39.79
C CYS A 210 -10.06 5.40 -39.24
N ALA A 211 -9.88 5.53 -37.92
CA ALA A 211 -9.30 6.71 -37.30
C ALA A 211 -8.10 6.27 -36.46
N PHE A 212 -6.92 6.45 -37.04
CA PHE A 212 -5.68 6.59 -36.29
C PHE A 212 -5.83 7.72 -35.26
N ILE A 213 -5.41 7.46 -34.02
CA ILE A 213 -5.03 8.50 -33.06
C ILE A 213 -3.51 8.57 -33.08
#